data_AF-A0AAE3DJC0-F1
#
_entry.id   AF-A0AAE3DJC0-F1
#
_cell.length_a   1.000
_cell.length_b   1.000
_cell.length_c   1.000
_cell.angle_alpha   90.00
_cell.angle_beta   90.00
_cell.angle_gamma   90.00
#
_symmetry.space_group_name_H-M   'P 1'
#
loop_
_entity.id
_entity.type
_entity.pdbx_description
1 polymer ?
#
loop_
_entity_poly.entity_id
_entity_poly.type
_entity_poly.pdbx_seq_one_letter_code
_entity_poly.pdbx_strand_id
1 'polypeptide(L)'
;MQNKYLAMTPPMGWNSWNTFTWNINEDLVCGAADALCASGLKDKGYEYVVIDDCWSLKQRDENGRLVPDPEKFPHGMKAVADYVHSKGLKFGMYSCCGTHTCAGYPGSFEHEFVDAETFASWGVDYLKYDNCYKPKHMDGEVLYKRMSLALRNCGRDIVLSACNWGNEDVHSWIRSSGAQLFRSTGDIQDNWESVKNLFLSQLDKTAFSGPYCHNDIDMLIVGMHGSSNNEFIGNIGSCSDLEYRSHFALWAVMGSPLMIGCDVRNMTDVTLETLGNEDLIRINQDIECRAPYCIRQWNNPENVMALVKPLSDGSLAICFVNFGDKKSEMSLQFWDMGISYAENIGLSFYNCYTKQDEGKFAERYVAQVEPHDTMVFIAKPVKLK
;
A
#
# COMPACT_ATOMS: atom_id res chain seq x y z
N MET A 1 16.95 25.92 4.57
CA MET A 1 16.27 24.61 4.62
C MET A 1 15.49 24.45 3.34
N GLN A 2 15.77 23.42 2.54
CA GLN A 2 15.02 23.14 1.31
C GLN A 2 13.72 22.44 1.69
N ASN A 3 12.59 22.82 1.08
CA ASN A 3 11.32 22.10 1.26
C ASN A 3 11.50 20.66 0.75
N LYS A 4 11.02 19.67 1.52
CA LYS A 4 11.18 18.23 1.23
C LYS A 4 9.80 17.62 0.98
N TYR A 5 9.69 16.84 -0.09
CA TYR A 5 8.46 16.16 -0.48
C TYR A 5 8.68 14.64 -0.38
N LEU A 6 8.26 14.05 0.76
CA LEU A 6 8.30 12.60 0.97
C LEU A 6 6.89 12.05 0.97
N ALA A 7 6.67 10.98 0.20
CA ALA A 7 5.36 10.34 0.03
C ALA A 7 4.26 11.38 -0.29
N MET A 8 4.50 12.24 -1.29
CA MET A 8 3.48 13.18 -1.76
C MET A 8 2.25 12.41 -2.26
N THR A 9 2.49 11.36 -3.04
CA THR A 9 1.53 10.31 -3.42
C THR A 9 1.82 9.02 -2.63
N PRO A 10 0.88 8.05 -2.60
CA PRO A 10 1.09 6.79 -1.89
C PRO A 10 2.37 6.08 -2.38
N PRO A 11 3.26 5.60 -1.48
CA PRO A 11 4.43 4.84 -1.89
C PRO A 11 4.07 3.58 -2.70
N MET A 12 4.88 3.26 -3.70
CA MET A 12 4.76 2.05 -4.51
C MET A 12 6.07 1.28 -4.51
N GLY A 13 6.00 -0.03 -4.31
CA GLY A 13 7.21 -0.84 -4.21
C GLY A 13 6.94 -2.31 -3.95
N TRP A 14 7.90 -2.96 -3.32
CA TRP A 14 7.86 -4.36 -2.93
C TRP A 14 8.34 -4.51 -1.49
N ASN A 15 7.74 -5.43 -0.75
CA ASN A 15 8.14 -5.80 0.60
C ASN A 15 8.38 -7.32 0.70
N SER A 16 9.42 -7.73 1.41
CA SER A 16 9.85 -9.13 1.47
C SER A 16 8.99 -10.06 2.33
N TRP A 17 8.15 -9.53 3.25
CA TRP A 17 7.53 -10.31 4.32
C TRP A 17 6.61 -11.41 3.80
N ASN A 18 5.61 -11.05 2.98
CA ASN A 18 4.51 -11.92 2.61
C ASN A 18 4.94 -13.24 1.95
N THR A 19 6.02 -13.23 1.16
CA THR A 19 6.55 -14.44 0.52
C THR A 19 7.70 -15.07 1.29
N PHE A 20 8.63 -14.27 1.82
CA PHE A 20 9.94 -14.75 2.24
C PHE A 20 10.17 -14.75 3.74
N THR A 21 9.42 -13.99 4.53
CA THR A 21 9.47 -13.94 6.00
C THR A 21 10.91 -14.11 6.55
N TRP A 22 11.23 -15.32 7.05
CA TRP A 22 12.48 -15.68 7.71
C TRP A 22 13.71 -15.76 6.79
N ASN A 23 13.49 -16.04 5.51
CA ASN A 23 14.51 -16.44 4.54
C ASN A 23 15.10 -15.25 3.76
N ILE A 24 14.85 -14.03 4.23
CA ILE A 24 15.40 -12.82 3.62
C ILE A 24 16.93 -12.83 3.64
N ASN A 25 17.56 -12.44 2.53
CA ASN A 25 19.01 -12.36 2.37
C ASN A 25 19.38 -11.41 1.22
N GLU A 26 20.66 -11.08 1.11
CA GLU A 26 21.23 -10.16 0.12
C GLU A 26 20.86 -10.53 -1.33
N ASP A 27 21.11 -11.78 -1.76
CA ASP A 27 20.85 -12.23 -3.13
C ASP A 27 19.37 -12.09 -3.51
N LEU A 28 18.48 -12.38 -2.56
CA LEU A 28 17.05 -12.26 -2.74
C LEU A 28 16.65 -10.80 -2.98
N VAL A 29 17.15 -9.88 -2.17
CA VAL A 29 16.83 -8.45 -2.27
C VAL A 29 17.36 -7.87 -3.57
N CYS A 30 18.62 -8.19 -3.92
CA CYS A 30 19.22 -7.77 -5.18
C CYS A 30 18.47 -8.35 -6.38
N GLY A 31 18.07 -9.62 -6.32
CA GLY A 31 17.27 -10.26 -7.36
C GLY A 31 15.87 -9.66 -7.51
N ALA A 32 15.22 -9.25 -6.41
CA ALA A 32 13.94 -8.54 -6.46
C ALA A 32 14.09 -7.15 -7.11
N ALA A 33 15.15 -6.42 -6.78
CA ALA A 33 15.48 -5.14 -7.42
C ALA A 33 15.70 -5.29 -8.94
N ASP A 34 16.41 -6.34 -9.35
CA ASP A 34 16.61 -6.67 -10.77
C ASP A 34 15.28 -7.02 -11.47
N ALA A 35 14.43 -7.81 -10.82
CA ALA A 35 13.13 -8.21 -11.36
C ALA A 35 12.16 -7.03 -11.52
N LEU A 36 12.13 -6.08 -10.58
CA LEU A 36 11.33 -4.85 -10.71
C LEU A 36 11.78 -4.01 -11.92
N CYS A 37 13.08 -3.97 -12.20
CA CYS A 37 13.60 -3.30 -13.38
C CYS A 37 13.26 -4.07 -14.67
N ALA A 38 13.51 -5.38 -14.69
CA ALA A 38 13.32 -6.22 -15.88
C ALA A 38 11.85 -6.38 -16.30
N SER A 39 10.93 -6.36 -15.35
CA SER A 39 9.48 -6.44 -15.59
C SER A 39 8.86 -5.13 -16.07
N GLY A 40 9.59 -4.00 -15.99
CA GLY A 40 9.07 -2.67 -16.28
C GLY A 40 8.21 -2.07 -15.18
N LEU A 41 8.01 -2.75 -14.04
CA LEU A 41 7.26 -2.20 -12.90
C LEU A 41 7.95 -0.96 -12.31
N LYS A 42 9.28 -0.92 -12.30
CA LYS A 42 10.01 0.30 -11.93
C LYS A 42 9.55 1.52 -12.74
N ASP A 43 9.41 1.38 -14.05
CA ASP A 43 9.02 2.47 -14.95
C ASP A 43 7.55 2.89 -14.76
N LYS A 44 6.75 2.03 -14.12
CA LYS A 44 5.37 2.31 -13.71
C LYS A 44 5.27 2.93 -12.31
N GLY A 45 6.40 3.20 -11.65
CA GLY A 45 6.48 3.92 -10.38
C GLY A 45 6.79 3.06 -9.16
N TYR A 46 6.95 1.73 -9.30
CA TYR A 46 7.38 0.87 -8.20
C TYR A 46 8.85 1.11 -7.86
N GLU A 47 9.12 2.00 -6.91
CA GLU A 47 10.48 2.49 -6.63
C GLU A 47 11.08 1.96 -5.31
N TYR A 48 10.28 1.50 -4.34
CA TYR A 48 10.79 1.03 -3.05
C TYR A 48 11.03 -0.48 -3.03
N VAL A 49 12.21 -0.90 -2.57
CA VAL A 49 12.57 -2.29 -2.23
C VAL A 49 12.76 -2.36 -0.72
N VAL A 50 11.74 -2.82 0.00
CA VAL A 50 11.71 -2.79 1.47
C VAL A 50 11.95 -4.19 2.01
N ILE A 51 13.00 -4.36 2.82
CA ILE A 51 13.16 -5.59 3.61
C ILE A 51 12.37 -5.49 4.91
N ASP A 52 11.80 -6.62 5.31
CA ASP A 52 11.03 -6.74 6.54
C ASP A 52 11.86 -7.34 7.68
N ASP A 53 11.21 -7.89 8.72
CA ASP A 53 11.87 -8.45 9.90
C ASP A 53 12.88 -9.58 9.57
N CYS A 54 13.62 -10.05 10.58
CA CYS A 54 14.59 -11.15 10.50
C CYS A 54 15.90 -10.86 9.75
N TRP A 55 16.26 -9.60 9.54
CA TRP A 55 17.49 -9.21 8.83
C TRP A 55 18.74 -9.09 9.72
N SER A 56 18.56 -8.95 11.03
CA SER A 56 19.62 -8.60 11.99
C SER A 56 20.04 -9.78 12.86
N LEU A 57 21.17 -9.64 13.57
CA LEU A 57 21.50 -10.48 14.70
C LEU A 57 20.56 -10.20 15.89
N LYS A 58 20.41 -11.19 16.79
CA LYS A 58 19.61 -11.05 18.01
C LYS A 58 20.25 -10.18 19.11
N GLN A 59 21.45 -9.67 18.86
CA GLN A 59 22.22 -8.84 19.79
C GLN A 59 22.69 -7.60 19.05
N ARG A 60 22.65 -6.45 19.74
CA ARG A 60 23.29 -5.22 19.30
C ARG A 60 24.81 -5.32 19.47
N ASP A 61 25.56 -4.49 18.77
CA ASP A 61 27.01 -4.39 18.98
C ASP A 61 27.34 -3.71 20.33
N GLU A 62 28.64 -3.62 20.64
CA GLU A 62 29.15 -2.97 21.86
C GLU A 62 28.79 -1.47 21.97
N ASN A 63 28.42 -0.83 20.86
CA ASN A 63 27.99 0.56 20.79
C ASN A 63 26.46 0.71 20.80
N GLY A 64 25.73 -0.39 20.99
CA GLY A 64 24.27 -0.41 21.00
C GLY A 64 23.64 -0.29 19.61
N ARG A 65 24.36 -0.55 18.51
CA ARG A 65 23.81 -0.50 17.14
C ARG A 65 23.23 -1.84 16.71
N LEU A 66 22.22 -1.77 15.83
CA LEU A 66 21.72 -2.95 15.13
C LEU A 66 22.80 -3.50 14.18
N VAL A 67 22.92 -4.83 14.13
CA VAL A 67 23.94 -5.52 13.34
C VAL A 67 23.23 -6.41 12.31
N PRO A 68 23.46 -6.22 10.99
CA PRO A 68 22.97 -7.15 9.97
C PRO A 68 23.51 -8.56 10.21
N ASP A 69 22.68 -9.57 10.00
CA ASP A 69 23.15 -10.96 10.08
C ASP A 69 24.19 -11.23 8.97
N PRO A 70 25.45 -11.56 9.29
CA PRO A 70 26.52 -11.73 8.31
C PRO A 70 26.36 -12.98 7.44
N GLU A 71 25.52 -13.95 7.84
CA GLU A 71 25.20 -15.10 6.98
C GLU A 71 24.19 -14.69 5.89
N LYS A 72 23.22 -13.83 6.25
CA LYS A 72 22.19 -13.35 5.31
C LYS A 72 22.68 -12.17 4.45
N PHE A 73 23.53 -11.33 5.02
CA PHE A 73 24.01 -10.08 4.41
C PHE A 73 25.53 -9.96 4.59
N PRO A 74 26.31 -10.82 3.91
CA PRO A 74 27.76 -10.91 4.09
C PRO A 74 28.50 -9.61 3.76
N HIS A 75 27.92 -8.74 2.93
CA HIS A 75 28.48 -7.43 2.60
C HIS A 75 27.83 -6.25 3.37
N GLY A 76 26.87 -6.56 4.26
CA GLY A 76 26.16 -5.60 5.09
C GLY A 76 25.14 -4.74 4.33
N MET A 77 24.31 -4.02 5.09
CA MET A 77 23.16 -3.27 4.54
C MET A 77 23.55 -2.14 3.59
N LYS A 78 24.72 -1.52 3.80
CA LYS A 78 25.18 -0.45 2.90
C LYS A 78 25.42 -0.99 1.49
N ALA A 79 26.02 -2.17 1.34
CA ALA A 79 26.25 -2.77 0.02
C ALA A 79 24.92 -3.08 -0.69
N VAL A 80 23.93 -3.57 0.04
CA VAL A 80 22.57 -3.82 -0.47
C VAL A 80 21.92 -2.51 -0.93
N ALA A 81 21.95 -1.47 -0.10
CA ALA A 81 21.40 -0.17 -0.43
C ALA A 81 22.08 0.45 -1.65
N ASP A 82 23.41 0.43 -1.70
CA ASP A 82 24.20 0.91 -2.84
C ASP A 82 23.82 0.15 -4.13
N TYR A 83 23.58 -1.18 -4.05
CA TYR A 83 23.11 -1.97 -5.19
C TYR A 83 21.72 -1.55 -5.65
N VAL A 84 20.75 -1.45 -4.73
CA VAL A 84 19.38 -1.00 -5.03
C VAL A 84 19.39 0.40 -5.64
N HIS A 85 20.18 1.33 -5.10
CA HIS A 85 20.36 2.68 -5.65
C HIS A 85 20.99 2.66 -7.04
N SER A 86 21.93 1.76 -7.32
CA SER A 86 22.52 1.61 -8.65
C SER A 86 21.50 1.24 -9.73
N LYS A 87 20.39 0.61 -9.33
CA LYS A 87 19.23 0.31 -10.19
C LYS A 87 18.25 1.47 -10.30
N GLY A 88 18.49 2.59 -9.63
CA GLY A 88 17.58 3.74 -9.56
C GLY A 88 16.33 3.45 -8.74
N LEU A 89 16.40 2.50 -7.80
CA LEU A 89 15.37 2.18 -6.82
C LEU A 89 15.76 2.76 -5.44
N LYS A 90 14.85 2.70 -4.48
CA LYS A 90 15.00 3.16 -3.11
C LYS A 90 15.01 1.97 -2.16
N PHE A 91 15.89 1.98 -1.17
CA PHE A 91 16.04 0.87 -0.23
C PHE A 91 15.30 1.14 1.08
N GLY A 92 14.49 0.17 1.53
CA GLY A 92 13.75 0.27 2.78
C GLY A 92 14.14 -0.79 3.79
N MET A 93 13.99 -0.46 5.07
CA MET A 93 14.26 -1.33 6.20
C MET A 93 13.07 -1.44 7.16
N TYR A 94 13.19 -2.36 8.10
CA TYR A 94 12.22 -2.62 9.14
C TYR A 94 12.85 -2.53 10.52
N SER A 95 12.10 -1.94 11.46
CA SER A 95 12.34 -2.02 12.90
C SER A 95 11.01 -1.93 13.66
N CYS A 96 11.06 -1.81 14.97
CA CYS A 96 9.90 -1.78 15.86
C CYS A 96 10.04 -0.71 16.95
N CYS A 97 8.93 -0.13 17.40
CA CYS A 97 8.87 0.82 18.51
C CYS A 97 8.95 0.16 19.90
N GLY A 98 8.93 -1.18 19.94
CA GLY A 98 9.14 -1.95 21.16
C GLY A 98 10.58 -2.38 21.36
N THR A 99 10.81 -3.11 22.47
CA THR A 99 12.14 -3.64 22.81
C THR A 99 12.62 -4.70 21.82
N HIS A 100 11.68 -5.38 21.17
CA HIS A 100 11.93 -6.37 20.15
C HIS A 100 10.99 -6.18 18.96
N THR A 101 11.40 -6.68 17.80
CA THR A 101 10.55 -6.87 16.63
C THR A 101 9.54 -7.99 16.84
N CYS A 102 8.57 -8.15 15.94
CA CYS A 102 7.58 -9.22 16.05
C CYS A 102 8.21 -10.62 16.03
N ALA A 103 9.31 -10.81 15.29
CA ALA A 103 10.08 -12.05 15.28
C ALA A 103 11.11 -12.17 16.42
N GLY A 104 11.15 -11.21 17.35
CA GLY A 104 12.00 -11.27 18.54
C GLY A 104 13.46 -10.85 18.31
N TYR A 105 13.75 -10.06 17.28
CA TYR A 105 15.04 -9.38 17.09
C TYR A 105 15.04 -8.03 17.83
N PRO A 106 16.19 -7.37 18.05
CA PRO A 106 16.22 -6.07 18.72
C PRO A 106 15.36 -5.03 17.98
N GLY A 107 14.40 -4.42 18.69
CA GLY A 107 13.67 -3.24 18.22
C GLY A 107 14.40 -1.95 18.57
N SER A 108 13.88 -0.79 18.16
CA SER A 108 14.55 0.51 18.34
C SER A 108 14.11 1.30 19.57
N PHE A 109 13.33 0.71 20.46
CA PHE A 109 12.95 1.36 21.72
C PHE A 109 14.20 1.84 22.50
N GLU A 110 14.24 3.12 22.89
CA GLU A 110 15.37 3.81 23.55
C GLU A 110 16.66 3.93 22.72
N HIS A 111 16.63 3.56 21.43
CA HIS A 111 17.76 3.63 20.51
C HIS A 111 17.41 4.41 19.23
N GLU A 112 16.31 5.17 19.22
CA GLU A 112 15.71 5.73 18.01
C GLU A 112 16.68 6.62 17.23
N PHE A 113 17.44 7.48 17.91
CA PHE A 113 18.41 8.37 17.27
C PHE A 113 19.63 7.61 16.73
N VAL A 114 20.16 6.66 17.49
CA VAL A 114 21.31 5.84 17.06
C VAL A 114 20.94 4.95 15.88
N ASP A 115 19.75 4.37 15.91
CA ASP A 115 19.25 3.51 14.82
C ASP A 115 18.94 4.36 13.57
N ALA A 116 18.35 5.55 13.72
CA ALA A 116 18.13 6.45 12.59
C ALA A 116 19.47 6.89 11.93
N GLU A 117 20.49 7.22 12.72
CA GLU A 117 21.84 7.47 12.21
C GLU A 117 22.42 6.25 11.50
N THR A 118 22.21 5.05 12.05
CA THR A 118 22.68 3.80 11.46
C THR A 118 22.01 3.55 10.10
N PHE A 119 20.68 3.68 10.03
CA PHE A 119 19.93 3.57 8.77
C PHE A 119 20.38 4.61 7.74
N ALA A 120 20.58 5.86 8.16
CA ALA A 120 21.09 6.91 7.29
C ALA A 120 22.48 6.59 6.75
N SER A 121 23.37 6.04 7.59
CA SER A 121 24.74 5.64 7.21
C SER A 121 24.77 4.50 6.19
N TRP A 122 23.77 3.63 6.21
CA TRP A 122 23.59 2.57 5.22
C TRP A 122 22.91 3.04 3.95
N GLY A 123 22.30 4.24 3.92
CA GLY A 123 21.61 4.75 2.74
C GLY A 123 20.13 4.36 2.66
N VAL A 124 19.48 4.04 3.78
CA VAL A 124 18.05 3.72 3.81
C VAL A 124 17.19 4.93 3.39
N ASP A 125 16.12 4.69 2.64
CA ASP A 125 15.16 5.68 2.14
C ASP A 125 13.76 5.53 2.74
N TYR A 126 13.49 4.38 3.38
CA TYR A 126 12.19 4.01 3.91
C TYR A 126 12.36 3.16 5.18
N LEU A 127 11.60 3.45 6.23
CA LEU A 127 11.54 2.64 7.44
C LEU A 127 10.09 2.23 7.73
N LYS A 128 9.81 0.92 7.66
CA LYS A 128 8.64 0.33 8.32
C LYS A 128 8.93 0.21 9.81
N TYR A 129 8.05 0.77 10.64
CA TYR A 129 8.26 0.85 12.08
C TYR A 129 7.08 0.23 12.83
N ASP A 130 7.30 -0.97 13.34
CA ASP A 130 6.27 -1.85 13.92
C ASP A 130 5.95 -1.54 15.40
N ASN A 131 5.02 -2.28 15.99
CA ASN A 131 4.46 -2.02 17.32
C ASN A 131 4.52 -3.24 18.28
N CYS A 132 5.17 -4.33 17.90
CA CYS A 132 5.42 -5.50 18.76
C CYS A 132 6.30 -5.16 19.97
N TYR A 133 6.11 -5.86 21.10
CA TYR A 133 6.88 -5.63 22.34
C TYR A 133 6.94 -4.17 22.82
N LYS A 134 5.98 -3.33 22.39
CA LYS A 134 5.78 -1.98 22.91
C LYS A 134 5.51 -2.05 24.41
N PRO A 135 6.21 -1.25 25.24
CA PRO A 135 5.96 -1.24 26.68
C PRO A 135 4.50 -0.85 26.99
N LYS A 136 3.84 -1.68 27.79
CA LYS A 136 2.38 -1.65 28.02
C LYS A 136 1.84 -0.29 28.49
N HIS A 137 2.65 0.47 29.23
CA HIS A 137 2.25 1.74 29.85
C HIS A 137 2.82 2.98 29.15
N MET A 138 3.47 2.81 27.99
CA MET A 138 3.85 3.95 27.15
C MET A 138 2.86 4.17 26.03
N ASP A 139 2.69 5.43 25.69
CA ASP A 139 1.83 5.88 24.62
C ASP A 139 2.51 5.66 23.26
N GLY A 140 1.81 5.04 22.30
CA GLY A 140 2.34 4.82 20.96
C GLY A 140 2.63 6.12 20.23
N GLU A 141 1.81 7.14 20.40
CA GLU A 141 2.01 8.47 19.80
C GLU A 141 3.37 9.05 20.16
N VAL A 142 3.78 8.92 21.42
CA VAL A 142 5.11 9.38 21.87
C VAL A 142 6.22 8.59 21.19
N LEU A 143 6.08 7.26 21.08
CA LEU A 143 7.10 6.39 20.49
C LEU A 143 7.28 6.67 18.98
N TYR A 144 6.19 6.82 18.24
CA TYR A 144 6.25 7.17 16.81
C TYR A 144 6.79 8.59 16.60
N LYS A 145 6.44 9.55 17.46
CA LYS A 145 7.03 10.90 17.44
C LYS A 145 8.55 10.87 17.67
N ARG A 146 9.05 10.02 18.57
CA ARG A 146 10.50 9.87 18.80
C ARG A 146 11.23 9.40 17.56
N MET A 147 10.75 8.33 16.91
CA MET A 147 11.37 7.84 15.68
C MET A 147 11.25 8.86 14.54
N SER A 148 10.10 9.52 14.38
CA SER A 148 9.92 10.61 13.40
C SER A 148 10.95 11.74 13.60
N LEU A 149 11.17 12.17 14.85
CA LEU A 149 12.19 13.17 15.19
C LEU A 149 13.60 12.67 14.88
N ALA A 150 13.92 11.42 15.22
CA ALA A 150 15.21 10.82 14.91
C ALA A 150 15.50 10.80 13.40
N LEU A 151 14.57 10.28 12.59
CA LEU A 151 14.70 10.24 11.13
C LEU A 151 14.81 11.63 10.51
N ARG A 152 14.06 12.61 11.00
CA ARG A 152 14.15 14.00 10.49
C ARG A 152 15.50 14.67 10.78
N ASN A 153 16.25 14.16 11.75
CA ASN A 153 17.54 14.72 12.19
C ASN A 153 18.74 13.82 11.85
N CYS A 154 18.55 12.68 11.18
CA CYS A 154 19.64 11.75 10.83
C CYS A 154 20.47 12.18 9.60
N GLY A 155 20.11 13.29 8.95
CA GLY A 155 20.82 13.81 7.78
C GLY A 155 20.45 13.17 6.45
N ARG A 156 19.51 12.21 6.43
CA ARG A 156 18.95 11.59 5.22
C ARG A 156 17.43 11.67 5.21
N ASP A 157 16.85 11.72 4.02
CA ASP A 157 15.40 11.71 3.84
C ASP A 157 14.89 10.27 3.84
N ILE A 158 14.21 9.89 4.92
CA ILE A 158 13.69 8.54 5.15
C ILE A 158 12.18 8.60 5.37
N VAL A 159 11.41 7.90 4.54
CA VAL A 159 9.96 7.72 4.70
C VAL A 159 9.70 6.93 5.97
N LEU A 160 8.88 7.45 6.89
CA LEU A 160 8.41 6.72 8.06
C LEU A 160 7.04 6.09 7.78
N SER A 161 7.02 4.76 7.68
CA SER A 161 5.83 3.92 7.57
C SER A 161 5.47 3.36 8.94
N ALA A 162 4.51 3.98 9.61
CA ALA A 162 4.06 3.53 10.92
C ALA A 162 3.24 2.25 10.83
N CYS A 163 3.52 1.26 11.66
CA CYS A 163 2.86 -0.04 11.64
C CYS A 163 2.38 -0.40 13.05
N ASN A 164 1.21 0.10 13.44
CA ASN A 164 0.60 -0.21 14.74
C ASN A 164 -0.77 -0.89 14.63
N TRP A 165 -1.10 -1.40 13.44
CA TRP A 165 -2.31 -2.17 13.14
C TRP A 165 -3.64 -1.46 13.43
N GLY A 166 -3.67 -0.13 13.35
CA GLY A 166 -4.87 0.65 13.73
C GLY A 166 -5.06 0.84 15.23
N ASN A 167 -4.13 0.37 16.07
CA ASN A 167 -4.23 0.51 17.53
C ASN A 167 -4.21 1.97 17.98
N GLU A 168 -4.74 2.20 19.18
CA GLU A 168 -4.70 3.50 19.85
C GLU A 168 -5.28 4.62 18.98
N ASP A 169 -6.30 4.29 18.16
CA ASP A 169 -6.98 5.24 17.29
C ASP A 169 -6.01 5.98 16.35
N VAL A 170 -4.99 5.27 15.82
CA VAL A 170 -3.82 5.84 15.11
C VAL A 170 -4.12 6.98 14.15
N HIS A 171 -5.22 6.87 13.41
CA HIS A 171 -5.62 7.82 12.37
C HIS A 171 -5.91 9.22 12.91
N SER A 172 -6.24 9.37 14.21
CA SER A 172 -6.52 10.68 14.82
C SER A 172 -5.27 11.49 15.17
N TRP A 173 -4.09 10.85 15.26
CA TRP A 173 -2.86 11.53 15.72
C TRP A 173 -1.62 11.31 14.84
N ILE A 174 -1.53 10.20 14.09
CA ILE A 174 -0.30 9.78 13.42
C ILE A 174 0.20 10.77 12.37
N ARG A 175 -0.72 11.47 11.68
CA ARG A 175 -0.36 12.51 10.72
C ARG A 175 0.44 13.64 11.39
N SER A 176 0.06 14.02 12.60
CA SER A 176 0.74 15.03 13.40
C SER A 176 2.06 14.54 14.01
N SER A 177 2.30 13.23 14.04
CA SER A 177 3.61 12.67 14.43
C SER A 177 4.69 12.93 13.38
N GLY A 178 4.30 13.16 12.13
CA GLY A 178 5.19 13.34 10.99
C GLY A 178 5.53 12.05 10.24
N ALA A 179 4.83 10.94 10.49
CA ALA A 179 4.87 9.75 9.64
C ALA A 179 4.27 10.04 8.25
N GLN A 180 4.76 9.33 7.23
CA GLN A 180 4.34 9.49 5.83
C GLN A 180 3.19 8.56 5.43
N LEU A 181 3.00 7.48 6.20
CA LEU A 181 1.91 6.54 6.06
C LEU A 181 1.75 5.74 7.35
N PHE A 182 0.60 5.11 7.53
CA PHE A 182 0.25 4.38 8.75
C PHE A 182 -0.67 3.20 8.49
N ARG A 183 -0.31 2.03 9.05
CA ARG A 183 -1.18 0.85 9.05
C ARG A 183 -2.39 1.10 9.93
N SER A 184 -3.59 1.04 9.35
CA SER A 184 -4.87 1.20 10.05
C SER A 184 -5.63 -0.11 10.27
N THR A 185 -5.05 -1.22 9.81
CA THR A 185 -5.64 -2.56 9.85
C THR A 185 -4.69 -3.58 10.45
N GLY A 186 -5.24 -4.71 10.91
CA GLY A 186 -4.46 -5.94 11.08
C GLY A 186 -3.80 -6.41 9.78
N ASP A 187 -2.96 -7.44 9.89
CA ASP A 187 -2.22 -7.96 8.74
C ASP A 187 -3.13 -8.66 7.74
N ILE A 188 -2.89 -8.40 6.45
CA ILE A 188 -3.57 -9.05 5.35
C ILE A 188 -3.14 -10.52 5.24
N GLN A 189 -4.06 -11.32 4.75
CA GLN A 189 -3.88 -12.74 4.49
C GLN A 189 -4.23 -13.02 3.04
N ASP A 190 -3.63 -14.05 2.43
CA ASP A 190 -3.86 -14.40 1.04
C ASP A 190 -5.21 -15.12 0.83
N ASN A 191 -6.31 -14.42 1.11
CA ASN A 191 -7.66 -14.88 0.86
C ASN A 191 -8.63 -13.70 0.70
N TRP A 192 -9.72 -13.93 -0.03
CA TRP A 192 -10.71 -12.90 -0.36
C TRP A 192 -11.41 -12.29 0.86
N GLU A 193 -11.65 -13.09 1.89
CA GLU A 193 -12.33 -12.63 3.11
C GLU A 193 -11.47 -11.61 3.87
N SER A 194 -10.15 -11.79 3.90
CA SER A 194 -9.21 -10.81 4.45
C SER A 194 -9.25 -9.50 3.65
N VAL A 195 -9.16 -9.57 2.31
CA VAL A 195 -9.26 -8.40 1.41
C VAL A 195 -10.55 -7.61 1.68
N LYS A 196 -11.68 -8.31 1.71
CA LYS A 196 -13.01 -7.74 1.96
C LYS A 196 -13.08 -7.08 3.34
N ASN A 197 -12.68 -7.77 4.39
CA ASN A 197 -12.79 -7.27 5.76
C ASN A 197 -11.90 -6.06 6.00
N LEU A 198 -10.66 -6.10 5.50
CA LEU A 198 -9.75 -4.96 5.60
C LEU A 198 -10.33 -3.75 4.86
N PHE A 199 -10.75 -3.91 3.60
CA PHE A 199 -11.37 -2.83 2.84
C PHE A 199 -12.58 -2.22 3.54
N LEU A 200 -13.56 -3.05 3.96
CA LEU A 200 -14.79 -2.58 4.59
C LEU A 200 -14.53 -1.85 5.92
N SER A 201 -13.49 -2.26 6.66
CA SER A 201 -13.10 -1.62 7.93
C SER A 201 -12.62 -0.17 7.77
N GLN A 202 -12.33 0.28 6.53
CA GLN A 202 -11.75 1.59 6.24
C GLN A 202 -12.75 2.61 5.66
N LEU A 203 -13.97 2.20 5.33
CA LEU A 203 -14.94 3.08 4.65
C LEU A 203 -15.31 4.35 5.46
N ASP A 204 -15.20 4.30 6.79
CA ASP A 204 -15.45 5.42 7.71
C ASP A 204 -14.18 6.22 8.08
N LYS A 205 -13.00 5.77 7.63
CA LYS A 205 -11.68 6.35 7.97
C LYS A 205 -10.98 7.00 6.77
N THR A 206 -11.64 7.04 5.62
CA THR A 206 -11.11 7.59 4.36
C THR A 206 -10.61 9.03 4.48
N ALA A 207 -11.24 9.85 5.31
CA ALA A 207 -10.88 11.26 5.51
C ALA A 207 -9.51 11.48 6.21
N PHE A 208 -8.93 10.45 6.82
CA PHE A 208 -7.64 10.55 7.51
C PHE A 208 -6.44 10.31 6.59
N SER A 209 -6.68 9.85 5.36
CA SER A 209 -5.65 9.70 4.32
C SER A 209 -5.49 11.00 3.52
N GLY A 210 -4.28 11.26 3.02
CA GLY A 210 -4.03 12.32 2.05
C GLY A 210 -2.54 12.59 1.84
N PRO A 211 -2.19 13.64 1.08
CA PRO A 211 -0.78 13.93 0.78
C PRO A 211 0.06 14.02 2.06
N TYR A 212 1.24 13.40 2.02
CA TYR A 212 2.22 13.30 3.12
C TYR A 212 1.81 12.41 4.31
N CYS A 213 0.64 11.75 4.29
CA CYS A 213 0.23 10.78 5.31
C CYS A 213 -0.87 9.88 4.77
N HIS A 214 -0.48 8.74 4.19
CA HIS A 214 -1.42 7.82 3.52
C HIS A 214 -1.90 6.72 4.46
N ASN A 215 -3.18 6.38 4.37
CA ASN A 215 -3.74 5.23 5.07
C ASN A 215 -3.26 3.94 4.40
N ASP A 216 -2.52 3.12 5.15
CA ASP A 216 -1.99 1.84 4.70
C ASP A 216 -2.91 0.69 5.13
N ILE A 217 -3.54 0.06 4.14
CA ILE A 217 -4.46 -1.08 4.32
C ILE A 217 -3.70 -2.41 4.17
N ASP A 218 -2.39 -2.37 4.34
CA ASP A 218 -1.42 -3.46 4.20
C ASP A 218 -1.07 -3.86 2.75
N MET A 219 -0.08 -4.73 2.63
CA MET A 219 0.56 -5.13 1.37
C MET A 219 -0.40 -5.75 0.34
N LEU A 220 -0.01 -5.67 -0.93
CA LEU A 220 -0.67 -6.36 -2.03
C LEU A 220 -0.33 -7.86 -2.02
N ILE A 221 -1.36 -8.71 -2.00
CA ILE A 221 -1.23 -10.18 -2.10
C ILE A 221 -1.31 -10.70 -3.54
N VAL A 222 -1.41 -9.79 -4.52
CA VAL A 222 -1.56 -10.10 -5.95
C VAL A 222 -0.49 -11.09 -6.44
N GLY A 223 -0.92 -12.23 -6.99
CA GLY A 223 -0.03 -13.24 -7.56
C GLY A 223 0.68 -14.13 -6.54
N MET A 224 0.27 -14.11 -5.26
CA MET A 224 0.84 -15.00 -4.25
C MET A 224 0.40 -16.46 -4.43
N HIS A 225 -0.86 -16.71 -4.78
CA HIS A 225 -1.43 -18.05 -4.98
C HIS A 225 -1.10 -19.05 -3.85
N GLY A 226 -1.16 -18.60 -2.59
CA GLY A 226 -0.80 -19.40 -1.41
C GLY A 226 0.71 -19.62 -1.20
N SER A 227 1.56 -19.01 -2.02
CA SER A 227 3.02 -19.23 -2.03
C SER A 227 3.76 -18.41 -0.97
N SER A 228 3.34 -18.53 0.29
CA SER A 228 4.04 -17.94 1.44
C SER A 228 4.79 -19.02 2.23
N ASN A 229 5.95 -18.69 2.76
CA ASN A 229 6.60 -19.50 3.79
C ASN A 229 6.11 -19.18 5.22
N ASN A 230 5.04 -18.40 5.35
CA ASN A 230 4.37 -18.10 6.60
C ASN A 230 2.96 -18.69 6.62
N GLU A 231 2.71 -19.56 7.59
CA GLU A 231 1.43 -20.25 7.75
C GLU A 231 0.27 -19.28 8.00
N PHE A 232 0.52 -18.14 8.67
CA PHE A 232 -0.49 -17.12 8.92
C PHE A 232 -0.94 -16.41 7.63
N ILE A 233 -0.09 -16.38 6.60
CA ILE A 233 -0.33 -15.59 5.37
C ILE A 233 -0.82 -16.49 4.23
N GLY A 234 -0.10 -17.58 3.92
CA GLY A 234 -0.35 -18.37 2.70
C GLY A 234 -0.95 -19.76 2.88
N ASN A 235 -0.89 -20.37 4.09
CA ASN A 235 -1.41 -21.74 4.29
C ASN A 235 -2.88 -21.77 4.76
N ILE A 236 -3.64 -20.73 4.44
CA ILE A 236 -5.01 -20.49 4.88
C ILE A 236 -5.99 -20.25 3.70
N GLY A 237 -5.49 -20.31 2.46
CA GLY A 237 -6.25 -20.10 1.24
C GLY A 237 -5.39 -19.49 0.13
N SER A 238 -6.04 -19.11 -0.96
CA SER A 238 -5.49 -18.27 -2.01
C SER A 238 -6.64 -17.52 -2.68
N CYS A 239 -6.36 -16.38 -3.31
CA CYS A 239 -7.32 -15.74 -4.22
C CYS A 239 -7.17 -16.27 -5.65
N SER A 240 -8.24 -16.13 -6.41
CA SER A 240 -8.23 -16.21 -7.88
C SER A 240 -7.61 -14.94 -8.50
N ASP A 241 -7.19 -15.02 -9.76
CA ASP A 241 -6.71 -13.83 -10.51
C ASP A 241 -7.74 -12.70 -10.57
N LEU A 242 -9.04 -13.06 -10.62
CA LEU A 242 -10.14 -12.10 -10.58
C LEU A 242 -10.19 -11.33 -9.25
N GLU A 243 -10.10 -12.06 -8.15
CA GLU A 243 -10.06 -11.48 -6.79
C GLU A 243 -8.79 -10.66 -6.58
N TYR A 244 -7.64 -11.09 -7.11
CA TYR A 244 -6.41 -10.28 -7.09
C TYR A 244 -6.55 -8.98 -7.87
N ARG A 245 -7.18 -9.02 -9.05
CA ARG A 245 -7.49 -7.80 -9.83
C ARG A 245 -8.38 -6.85 -9.03
N SER A 246 -9.43 -7.37 -8.41
CA SER A 246 -10.32 -6.59 -7.54
C SER A 246 -9.59 -6.01 -6.33
N HIS A 247 -8.75 -6.79 -5.66
CA HIS A 247 -7.92 -6.32 -4.56
C HIS A 247 -7.02 -5.15 -4.98
N PHE A 248 -6.31 -5.27 -6.10
CA PHE A 248 -5.47 -4.19 -6.62
C PHE A 248 -6.26 -2.92 -6.91
N ALA A 249 -7.43 -3.06 -7.54
CA ALA A 249 -8.33 -1.95 -7.85
C ALA A 249 -8.84 -1.24 -6.59
N LEU A 250 -9.24 -1.99 -5.56
CA LEU A 250 -9.73 -1.44 -4.30
C LEU A 250 -8.61 -0.67 -3.58
N TRP A 251 -7.38 -1.20 -3.53
CA TRP A 251 -6.23 -0.50 -2.94
C TRP A 251 -5.89 0.77 -3.70
N ALA A 252 -5.91 0.70 -5.03
CA ALA A 252 -5.66 1.84 -5.89
C ALA A 252 -6.68 2.97 -5.67
N VAL A 253 -7.97 2.64 -5.66
CA VAL A 253 -9.07 3.59 -5.47
C VAL A 253 -9.10 4.16 -4.06
N MET A 254 -8.72 3.38 -3.04
CA MET A 254 -8.63 3.86 -1.66
C MET A 254 -7.40 4.76 -1.40
N GLY A 255 -6.46 4.84 -2.35
CA GLY A 255 -5.21 5.58 -2.16
C GLY A 255 -4.27 4.92 -1.15
N SER A 256 -4.33 3.59 -1.01
CA SER A 256 -3.39 2.82 -0.19
C SER A 256 -2.01 2.79 -0.86
N PRO A 257 -0.90 2.68 -0.10
CA PRO A 257 0.39 2.28 -0.66
C PRO A 257 0.26 0.98 -1.47
N LEU A 258 0.96 0.89 -2.59
CA LEU A 258 0.95 -0.28 -3.47
C LEU A 258 2.25 -1.06 -3.29
N MET A 259 2.35 -1.76 -2.15
CA MET A 259 3.52 -2.55 -1.77
C MET A 259 3.30 -4.03 -2.13
N ILE A 260 3.98 -4.52 -3.16
CA ILE A 260 3.88 -5.90 -3.65
C ILE A 260 4.42 -6.88 -2.60
N GLY A 261 3.66 -7.93 -2.28
CA GLY A 261 4.05 -8.98 -1.33
C GLY A 261 4.42 -10.34 -1.95
N CYS A 262 4.24 -10.53 -3.27
CA CYS A 262 4.58 -11.78 -3.97
C CYS A 262 6.08 -11.83 -4.37
N ASP A 263 6.53 -12.98 -4.89
CA ASP A 263 7.86 -13.09 -5.52
C ASP A 263 7.88 -12.42 -6.89
N VAL A 264 8.34 -11.17 -6.94
CA VAL A 264 8.45 -10.39 -8.19
C VAL A 264 9.39 -11.00 -9.23
N ARG A 265 10.23 -11.98 -8.86
CA ARG A 265 11.12 -12.68 -9.80
C ARG A 265 10.38 -13.74 -10.62
N ASN A 266 9.19 -14.16 -10.17
CA ASN A 266 8.44 -15.28 -10.71
C ASN A 266 6.95 -14.94 -10.94
N MET A 267 6.65 -13.71 -11.38
CA MET A 267 5.28 -13.29 -11.68
C MET A 267 4.76 -13.92 -12.97
N THR A 268 3.49 -14.32 -12.98
CA THR A 268 2.77 -14.67 -14.21
C THR A 268 2.45 -13.42 -15.02
N ASP A 269 2.14 -13.58 -16.31
CA ASP A 269 1.71 -12.46 -17.17
C ASP A 269 0.46 -11.77 -16.61
N VAL A 270 -0.49 -12.53 -16.06
CA VAL A 270 -1.71 -12.00 -15.43
C VAL A 270 -1.40 -11.18 -14.17
N THR A 271 -0.43 -11.63 -13.37
CA THR A 271 0.06 -10.89 -12.19
C THR A 271 0.69 -9.57 -12.61
N LEU A 272 1.57 -9.62 -13.63
CA LEU A 272 2.24 -8.44 -14.15
C LEU A 272 1.27 -7.45 -14.82
N GLU A 273 0.25 -7.94 -15.54
CA GLU A 273 -0.80 -7.11 -16.11
C GLU A 273 -1.60 -6.39 -15.02
N THR A 274 -1.96 -7.11 -13.95
CA THR A 274 -2.71 -6.55 -12.81
C THR A 274 -1.89 -5.48 -12.10
N LEU A 275 -0.69 -5.82 -11.63
CA LEU A 275 0.21 -4.89 -10.93
C LEU A 275 0.65 -3.74 -11.84
N GLY A 276 0.75 -3.99 -13.15
CA GLY A 276 1.14 -3.00 -14.14
C GLY A 276 0.00 -2.19 -14.73
N ASN A 277 -1.23 -2.25 -14.20
CA ASN A 277 -2.35 -1.50 -14.79
C ASN A 277 -2.18 0.01 -14.57
N GLU A 278 -1.71 0.71 -15.59
CA GLU A 278 -1.38 2.14 -15.55
C GLU A 278 -2.57 3.05 -15.19
N ASP A 279 -3.80 2.67 -15.53
CA ASP A 279 -4.97 3.49 -15.19
C ASP A 279 -5.30 3.41 -13.70
N LEU A 280 -5.18 2.22 -13.10
CA LEU A 280 -5.36 2.04 -11.66
C LEU A 280 -4.22 2.72 -10.89
N ILE A 281 -2.98 2.57 -11.35
CA ILE A 281 -1.83 3.29 -10.80
C ILE A 281 -2.07 4.80 -10.88
N ARG A 282 -2.53 5.33 -12.02
CA ARG A 282 -2.85 6.76 -12.17
C ARG A 282 -3.94 7.22 -11.21
N ILE A 283 -4.96 6.40 -10.96
CA ILE A 283 -5.99 6.70 -9.96
C ILE A 283 -5.39 6.79 -8.56
N ASN A 284 -4.52 5.84 -8.19
CA ASN A 284 -3.83 5.82 -6.90
C ASN A 284 -2.87 7.01 -6.72
N GLN A 285 -2.11 7.33 -7.76
CA GLN A 285 -1.07 8.36 -7.79
C GLN A 285 -1.59 9.76 -8.14
N ASP A 286 -2.90 9.97 -8.20
CA ASP A 286 -3.47 11.30 -8.37
C ASP A 286 -3.02 12.24 -7.24
N ILE A 287 -2.53 13.42 -7.61
CA ILE A 287 -1.79 14.31 -6.71
C ILE A 287 -2.63 14.93 -5.60
N GLU A 288 -3.96 14.96 -5.73
CA GLU A 288 -4.82 15.42 -4.64
C GLU A 288 -4.98 14.35 -3.54
N CYS A 289 -4.67 13.09 -3.85
CA CYS A 289 -4.82 11.93 -2.96
C CYS A 289 -6.18 11.92 -2.23
N ARG A 290 -7.25 12.32 -2.94
CA ARG A 290 -8.61 12.31 -2.40
C ARG A 290 -9.06 10.89 -2.12
N ALA A 291 -9.67 10.66 -0.98
CA ALA A 291 -10.30 9.39 -0.72
C ALA A 291 -11.65 9.27 -1.45
N PRO A 292 -12.08 8.05 -1.82
CA PRO A 292 -13.37 7.83 -2.43
C PRO A 292 -14.50 8.03 -1.41
N TYR A 293 -15.68 8.45 -1.88
CA TYR A 293 -16.94 8.28 -1.17
C TYR A 293 -17.73 7.09 -1.73
N CYS A 294 -18.60 6.52 -0.91
CA CYS A 294 -19.34 5.30 -1.23
C CYS A 294 -20.83 5.59 -1.49
N ILE A 295 -21.34 5.08 -2.61
CA ILE A 295 -22.75 5.02 -2.95
C ILE A 295 -23.20 3.56 -2.89
N ARG A 296 -23.95 3.21 -1.83
CA ARG A 296 -24.52 1.88 -1.66
C ARG A 296 -25.64 1.62 -2.66
N GLN A 297 -25.70 0.41 -3.18
CA GLN A 297 -26.71 0.02 -4.17
C GLN A 297 -27.98 -0.47 -3.47
N TRP A 298 -29.16 -0.01 -3.91
CA TRP A 298 -30.43 -0.30 -3.26
C TRP A 298 -30.84 -1.77 -3.29
N ASN A 299 -30.38 -2.52 -4.29
CA ASN A 299 -30.78 -3.91 -4.53
C ASN A 299 -29.99 -4.92 -3.68
N ASN A 300 -28.77 -4.59 -3.25
CA ASN A 300 -27.91 -5.46 -2.44
C ASN A 300 -26.85 -4.63 -1.66
N PRO A 301 -27.29 -3.71 -0.78
CA PRO A 301 -26.42 -2.69 -0.17
C PRO A 301 -25.32 -3.23 0.75
N GLU A 302 -25.41 -4.51 1.13
CA GLU A 302 -24.42 -5.20 1.98
C GLU A 302 -23.24 -5.76 1.18
N ASN A 303 -23.44 -6.09 -0.10
CA ASN A 303 -22.42 -6.77 -0.91
C ASN A 303 -21.96 -5.99 -2.14
N VAL A 304 -22.73 -5.00 -2.59
CA VAL A 304 -22.35 -4.18 -3.75
C VAL A 304 -22.37 -2.70 -3.44
N MET A 305 -21.38 -2.00 -3.97
CA MET A 305 -21.25 -0.55 -3.84
C MET A 305 -20.49 0.06 -4.99
N ALA A 306 -20.70 1.37 -5.20
CA ALA A 306 -19.89 2.19 -6.09
C ALA A 306 -19.03 3.13 -5.23
N LEU A 307 -17.72 3.10 -5.46
CA LEU A 307 -16.76 4.07 -4.94
C LEU A 307 -16.54 5.14 -5.99
N VAL A 308 -16.60 6.40 -5.58
CA VAL A 308 -16.36 7.54 -6.47
C VAL A 308 -15.25 8.41 -5.87
N LYS A 309 -14.16 8.60 -6.63
CA LYS A 309 -12.99 9.37 -6.24
C LYS A 309 -12.77 10.52 -7.24
N PRO A 310 -12.91 11.78 -6.81
CA PRO A 310 -12.48 12.92 -7.62
C PRO A 310 -10.98 12.87 -7.90
N LEU A 311 -10.60 13.19 -9.15
CA LEU A 311 -9.22 13.30 -9.59
C LEU A 311 -8.86 14.77 -9.87
N SER A 312 -7.58 15.09 -9.78
CA SER A 312 -7.03 16.45 -9.95
C SER A 312 -7.29 17.09 -11.32
N ASP A 313 -7.55 16.30 -12.35
CA ASP A 313 -7.90 16.77 -13.70
C ASP A 313 -9.39 17.07 -13.89
N GLY A 314 -10.19 16.97 -12.82
CA GLY A 314 -11.64 17.18 -12.82
C GLY A 314 -12.45 15.96 -13.30
N SER A 315 -11.80 14.83 -13.57
CA SER A 315 -12.47 13.55 -13.80
C SER A 315 -12.79 12.83 -12.48
N LEU A 316 -13.56 11.75 -12.58
CA LEU A 316 -13.95 10.88 -11.48
C LEU A 316 -13.43 9.47 -11.76
N ALA A 317 -12.74 8.84 -10.80
CA ALA A 317 -12.60 7.40 -10.81
C ALA A 317 -13.84 6.76 -10.18
N ILE A 318 -14.45 5.81 -10.88
CA ILE A 318 -15.65 5.11 -10.43
C ILE A 318 -15.34 3.62 -10.39
N CYS A 319 -15.42 3.01 -9.21
CA CYS A 319 -15.20 1.58 -9.00
C CYS A 319 -16.48 0.94 -8.48
N PHE A 320 -17.08 0.10 -9.31
CA PHE A 320 -18.13 -0.83 -8.89
C PHE A 320 -17.47 -2.07 -8.31
N VAL A 321 -17.93 -2.55 -7.15
CA VAL A 321 -17.41 -3.76 -6.52
C VAL A 321 -18.57 -4.68 -6.11
N ASN A 322 -18.37 -5.99 -6.33
CA ASN A 322 -19.28 -7.03 -5.90
C ASN A 322 -18.57 -8.03 -4.97
N PHE A 323 -18.86 -7.92 -3.67
CA PHE A 323 -18.35 -8.85 -2.65
C PHE A 323 -19.20 -10.11 -2.48
N GLY A 324 -20.29 -10.26 -3.24
CA GLY A 324 -21.20 -11.39 -3.13
C GLY A 324 -20.90 -12.51 -4.13
N ASP A 325 -21.49 -13.67 -3.88
CA ASP A 325 -21.27 -14.89 -4.68
C ASP A 325 -22.14 -14.97 -5.97
N LYS A 326 -22.84 -13.89 -6.31
CA LYS A 326 -23.73 -13.83 -7.48
C LYS A 326 -23.49 -12.57 -8.28
N LYS A 327 -23.56 -12.71 -9.61
CA LYS A 327 -23.56 -11.59 -10.53
C LYS A 327 -24.63 -10.59 -10.13
N SER A 328 -24.25 -9.31 -10.05
CA SER A 328 -25.11 -8.26 -9.54
C SER A 328 -25.13 -7.05 -10.47
N GLU A 329 -26.32 -6.50 -10.67
CA GLU A 329 -26.50 -5.21 -11.33
C GLU A 329 -26.17 -4.07 -10.36
N MET A 330 -25.43 -3.07 -10.84
CA MET A 330 -25.21 -1.82 -10.13
C MET A 330 -25.64 -0.65 -11.00
N SER A 331 -26.44 0.25 -10.44
CA SER A 331 -27.01 1.40 -11.13
C SER A 331 -26.55 2.67 -10.44
N LEU A 332 -25.55 3.33 -11.02
CA LEU A 332 -25.03 4.60 -10.52
C LEU A 332 -25.83 5.75 -11.10
N GLN A 333 -26.58 6.44 -10.24
CA GLN A 333 -27.30 7.63 -10.63
C GLN A 333 -26.37 8.85 -10.52
N PHE A 334 -26.38 9.71 -11.54
CA PHE A 334 -25.45 10.83 -11.60
C PHE A 334 -25.80 11.94 -10.60
N TRP A 335 -27.07 12.06 -10.22
CA TRP A 335 -27.49 13.02 -9.20
C TRP A 335 -26.93 12.67 -7.80
N ASP A 336 -26.66 11.40 -7.52
CA ASP A 336 -26.01 10.97 -6.25
C ASP A 336 -24.54 11.42 -6.19
N MET A 337 -23.97 11.82 -7.35
CA MET A 337 -22.66 12.46 -7.46
C MET A 337 -22.75 13.99 -7.61
N GLY A 338 -23.94 14.56 -7.48
CA GLY A 338 -24.19 16.00 -7.66
C GLY A 338 -24.29 16.46 -9.12
N ILE A 339 -24.41 15.53 -10.08
CA ILE A 339 -24.54 15.86 -11.52
C ILE A 339 -26.01 15.81 -11.92
N SER A 340 -26.60 16.97 -12.18
CA SER A 340 -28.00 17.11 -12.60
C SER A 340 -28.15 17.03 -14.12
N TYR A 341 -29.11 16.22 -14.59
CA TYR A 341 -29.47 16.16 -16.01
C TYR A 341 -30.00 17.50 -16.55
N ALA A 342 -30.66 18.31 -15.70
CA ALA A 342 -31.19 19.61 -16.10
C ALA A 342 -30.10 20.58 -16.58
N GLU A 343 -28.86 20.38 -16.16
CA GLU A 343 -27.69 21.17 -16.58
C GLU A 343 -27.12 20.69 -17.94
N ASN A 344 -27.74 19.70 -18.57
CA ASN A 344 -27.29 19.07 -19.83
C ASN A 344 -25.85 18.51 -19.72
N ILE A 345 -25.51 18.01 -18.53
CA ILE A 345 -24.24 17.33 -18.23
C ILE A 345 -24.51 15.84 -18.06
N GLY A 346 -23.68 15.03 -18.70
CA GLY A 346 -23.57 13.60 -18.49
C GLY A 346 -22.12 13.21 -18.20
N LEU A 347 -21.84 11.92 -18.29
CA LEU A 347 -20.49 11.38 -18.07
C LEU A 347 -20.07 10.54 -19.28
N SER A 348 -18.85 10.76 -19.77
CA SER A 348 -18.18 9.79 -20.65
C SER A 348 -17.39 8.81 -19.81
N PHE A 349 -17.50 7.51 -20.09
CA PHE A 349 -16.81 6.46 -19.33
C PHE A 349 -15.69 5.83 -20.16
N TYR A 350 -14.51 5.73 -19.56
CA TYR A 350 -13.37 4.97 -20.07
C TYR A 350 -13.08 3.81 -19.12
N ASN A 351 -13.05 2.58 -19.64
CA ASN A 351 -12.88 1.36 -18.87
C ASN A 351 -11.38 1.05 -18.65
N CYS A 352 -10.96 1.05 -17.38
CA CYS A 352 -9.55 0.88 -16.99
C CYS A 352 -8.99 -0.53 -17.23
N TYR A 353 -9.85 -1.52 -17.48
CA TYR A 353 -9.44 -2.89 -17.78
C TYR A 353 -9.35 -3.13 -19.28
N THR A 354 -10.44 -2.87 -20.01
CA THR A 354 -10.49 -3.11 -21.46
C THR A 354 -9.78 -2.03 -22.27
N LYS A 355 -9.45 -0.90 -21.64
CA LYS A 355 -8.83 0.29 -22.27
C LYS A 355 -9.72 0.90 -23.36
N GLN A 356 -11.04 0.81 -23.21
CA GLN A 356 -12.03 1.28 -24.19
C GLN A 356 -12.93 2.39 -23.64
N ASP A 357 -13.31 3.30 -24.52
CA ASP A 357 -14.38 4.26 -24.25
C ASP A 357 -15.75 3.56 -24.38
N GLU A 358 -16.53 3.58 -23.30
CA GLU A 358 -17.89 3.03 -23.24
C GLU A 358 -18.94 4.02 -23.78
N GLY A 359 -18.52 5.24 -24.11
CA GLY A 359 -19.37 6.30 -24.64
C GLY A 359 -19.88 7.26 -23.58
N LYS A 360 -20.88 8.05 -23.96
CA LYS A 360 -21.50 9.09 -23.13
C LYS A 360 -22.85 8.62 -22.62
N PHE A 361 -23.08 8.83 -21.33
CA PHE A 361 -24.32 8.47 -20.66
C PHE A 361 -24.95 9.72 -20.05
N ALA A 362 -26.27 9.69 -19.95
CA ALA A 362 -27.07 10.71 -19.27
C ALA A 362 -27.79 10.05 -18.09
N GLU A 363 -28.00 10.81 -17.01
CA GLU A 363 -28.75 10.42 -15.80
C GLU A 363 -28.17 9.27 -14.97
N ARG A 364 -27.75 8.16 -15.60
CA ARG A 364 -27.22 6.99 -14.92
C ARG A 364 -26.32 6.13 -15.80
N TYR A 365 -25.51 5.29 -15.16
CA TYR A 365 -24.78 4.18 -15.77
C TYR A 365 -25.17 2.87 -15.08
N VAL A 366 -25.35 1.80 -15.84
CA VAL A 366 -25.71 0.47 -15.31
C VAL A 366 -24.65 -0.54 -15.71
N ALA A 367 -24.08 -1.21 -14.71
CA ALA A 367 -23.06 -2.23 -14.87
C ALA A 367 -23.56 -3.57 -14.35
N GLN A 368 -23.06 -4.66 -14.94
CA GLN A 368 -23.28 -6.03 -14.48
C GLN A 368 -21.93 -6.59 -14.03
N VAL A 369 -21.75 -6.79 -12.73
CA VAL A 369 -20.45 -7.16 -12.17
C VAL A 369 -20.49 -8.59 -11.65
N GLU A 370 -19.52 -9.40 -12.07
CA GLU A 370 -19.40 -10.79 -11.67
C GLU A 370 -19.11 -10.93 -10.16
N PRO A 371 -19.33 -12.11 -9.56
CA PRO A 371 -18.93 -12.37 -8.17
C PRO A 371 -17.46 -12.05 -7.94
N HIS A 372 -17.17 -11.36 -6.82
CA HIS A 372 -15.83 -11.01 -6.36
C HIS A 372 -15.04 -10.11 -7.32
N ASP A 373 -15.75 -9.48 -8.26
CA ASP A 373 -15.17 -8.65 -9.29
C ASP A 373 -15.36 -7.14 -9.00
N THR A 374 -14.57 -6.36 -9.71
CA THR A 374 -14.70 -4.91 -9.82
C THR A 374 -14.87 -4.51 -11.27
N MET A 375 -15.46 -3.33 -11.50
CA MET A 375 -15.33 -2.60 -12.76
C MET A 375 -14.87 -1.20 -12.44
N VAL A 376 -13.75 -0.77 -13.01
CA VAL A 376 -13.17 0.55 -12.75
C VAL A 376 -13.19 1.39 -14.00
N PHE A 377 -13.66 2.63 -13.85
CA PHE A 377 -13.77 3.59 -14.92
C PHE A 377 -13.14 4.92 -14.54
N ILE A 378 -12.63 5.62 -15.55
CA ILE A 378 -12.37 7.06 -15.48
C ILE A 378 -13.53 7.73 -16.20
N ALA A 379 -14.31 8.51 -15.47
CA ALA A 379 -15.47 9.22 -15.98
C ALA A 379 -15.22 10.73 -16.04
N LYS A 380 -15.61 11.38 -17.14
CA LYS A 380 -15.46 12.83 -17.32
C LYS A 380 -16.82 13.51 -17.50
N PRO A 381 -17.09 14.63 -16.79
CA PRO A 381 -18.23 15.48 -17.09
C PRO A 381 -18.20 15.97 -18.54
N VAL A 382 -19.29 15.75 -19.26
CA VAL A 382 -19.42 16.13 -20.68
C VAL A 382 -20.78 16.76 -20.94
N LYS A 383 -20.84 17.69 -21.90
CA LYS A 383 -22.12 18.16 -22.44
C LYS A 383 -22.74 17.09 -23.34
N LEU A 384 -24.05 16.91 -23.23
CA LEU A 384 -24.83 15.90 -23.98
C LEU A 384 -25.29 16.38 -25.37
N LYS A 385 -24.97 17.64 -25.74
CA LYS A 385 -25.33 18.24 -27.04
C LYS A 385 -24.41 17.80 -28.17
#